data_AF-A0A5C7NZD6-F1
#
_entry.id   AF-A0A5C7NZD6-F1
#
_cell.length_a   1.000
_cell.length_b   1.000
_cell.length_c   1.000
_cell.angle_alpha   90.00
_cell.angle_beta   90.00
_cell.angle_gamma   90.00
#
_symmetry.space_group_name_H-M   'P 1'
#
loop_
_entity.id
_entity.type
_entity.pdbx_description
1 polymer ?
#
loop_
_entity_poly.entity_id
_entity_poly.type
_entity_poly.pdbx_seq_one_letter_code
_entity_poly.pdbx_strand_id
1 'polypeptide(L)' 'LGVASGNGKGQIFVKGEVIKTVPEAQIVETLIEEAMRLAEDMEPATGGTSGAEVTVV' A
#
# COMPACT_ATOMS: atom_id res chain seq x y z
N LEU A 1 1.78 3.29 0.58
CA LEU A 1 1.28 1.96 0.15
C LEU A 1 0.10 2.19 -0.78
N GLY A 2 0.02 1.51 -1.91
CA GLY A 2 -1.09 1.63 -2.85
C GLY A 2 -1.41 0.31 -3.52
N VAL A 3 -2.61 0.20 -4.13
CA VAL A 3 -3.03 -0.96 -4.91
C VAL A 3 -3.60 -0.49 -6.24
N ALA A 4 -3.31 -1.19 -7.33
CA ALA A 4 -4.13 -1.12 -8.54
C ALA A 4 -4.78 -2.47 -8.76
N SER A 5 -6.10 -2.44 -8.99
CA SER A 5 -6.89 -3.62 -9.31
C SER A 5 -7.20 -3.67 -10.80
N GLY A 6 -7.06 -4.84 -11.42
CA GLY A 6 -7.41 -5.08 -12.81
C GLY A 6 -7.42 -6.57 -13.16
N ASN A 7 -8.33 -7.02 -14.02
CA ASN A 7 -8.50 -8.43 -14.42
C ASN A 7 -8.62 -9.41 -13.21
N GLY A 8 -9.25 -8.99 -12.10
CA GLY A 8 -9.42 -9.82 -10.90
C GLY A 8 -8.16 -10.02 -10.06
N LYS A 9 -7.12 -9.20 -10.28
CA LYS A 9 -5.85 -9.22 -9.54
C LYS A 9 -5.51 -7.82 -9.05
N GLY A 10 -4.98 -7.73 -7.85
CA GLY A 10 -4.40 -6.52 -7.29
C GLY A 10 -2.89 -6.56 -7.36
N GLN A 11 -2.29 -5.48 -7.84
CA GLN A 11 -0.86 -5.23 -7.72
C GLN A 11 -0.64 -4.23 -6.60
N ILE A 12 0.20 -4.59 -5.63
CA ILE A 12 0.53 -3.77 -4.47
C ILE A 12 1.83 -3.05 -4.73
N PHE A 13 1.84 -1.75 -4.39
CA PHE A 13 2.98 -0.87 -4.58
C PHE A 13 3.42 -0.22 -3.27
N VAL A 14 4.72 -0.18 -3.07
CA VAL A 14 5.36 0.60 -1.99
C VAL A 14 6.35 1.54 -2.65
N LYS A 15 6.25 2.84 -2.35
CA LYS A 15 7.14 3.89 -2.89
C LYS A 15 7.24 3.91 -4.43
N GLY A 16 6.19 3.49 -5.13
CA GLY A 16 6.13 3.48 -6.61
C GLY A 16 6.63 2.19 -7.27
N GLU A 17 7.07 1.20 -6.50
CA GLU A 17 7.52 -0.10 -7.02
C GLU A 17 6.51 -1.21 -6.73
N VAL A 18 6.28 -2.09 -7.71
CA VAL A 18 5.41 -3.26 -7.55
C VAL A 18 6.13 -4.28 -6.68
N ILE A 19 5.59 -4.54 -5.49
CA ILE A 19 6.17 -5.50 -4.55
C ILE A 19 5.51 -6.87 -4.62
N LYS A 20 4.20 -6.93 -4.94
CA LYS A 20 3.42 -8.17 -4.90
C LYS A 20 2.19 -8.08 -5.78
N THR A 21 1.83 -9.20 -6.41
CA THR A 21 0.55 -9.37 -7.10
C THR A 21 -0.27 -10.42 -6.35
N VAL A 22 -1.51 -10.08 -6.01
CA VAL A 22 -2.42 -10.94 -5.26
C VAL A 22 -3.78 -11.05 -5.97
N PRO A 23 -4.54 -12.13 -5.78
CA PRO A 23 -5.92 -12.20 -6.24
C PRO A 23 -6.79 -11.16 -5.52
N GLU A 24 -7.89 -10.74 -6.16
CA GLU A 24 -8.76 -9.68 -5.64
C GLU A 24 -9.23 -9.92 -4.20
N ALA A 25 -9.57 -11.16 -3.85
CA ALA A 25 -10.01 -11.54 -2.52
C ALA A 25 -8.95 -11.31 -1.42
N GLN A 26 -7.67 -11.28 -1.78
CA GLN A 26 -6.55 -11.12 -0.83
C GLN A 26 -5.99 -9.70 -0.81
N ILE A 27 -6.51 -8.79 -1.62
CA ILE A 27 -6.02 -7.40 -1.69
C ILE A 27 -6.09 -6.74 -0.31
N VAL A 28 -7.27 -6.81 0.33
CA VAL A 28 -7.53 -6.10 1.59
C VAL A 28 -6.65 -6.65 2.72
N GLU A 29 -6.62 -7.97 2.86
CA GLU A 29 -5.80 -8.67 3.85
C GLU A 29 -4.32 -8.32 3.68
N THR A 30 -3.80 -8.43 2.45
CA THR A 30 -2.40 -8.13 2.16
C THR A 30 -2.07 -6.65 2.39
N LEU A 31 -2.98 -5.73 2.08
CA LEU A 31 -2.76 -4.31 2.35
C LEU A 31 -2.67 -3.99 3.84
N ILE A 32 -3.50 -4.64 4.66
CA ILE A 32 -3.49 -4.45 6.11
C ILE A 32 -2.18 -4.99 6.70
N GLU A 33 -1.75 -6.19 6.28
CA GLU A 33 -0.47 -6.77 6.70
C GLU A 33 0.71 -5.88 6.32
N GLU A 34 0.77 -5.43 5.06
CA GLU A 34 1.87 -4.59 4.59
C GLU A 34 1.83 -3.20 5.23
N ALA A 35 0.65 -2.65 5.55
CA ALA A 35 0.54 -1.40 6.29
C ALA A 35 1.05 -1.54 7.73
N MET A 36 0.71 -2.64 8.42
CA MET A 36 1.22 -2.94 9.76
C MET A 36 2.73 -3.10 9.74
N ARG A 37 3.25 -3.89 8.80
CA ARG A 37 4.70 -4.08 8.64
C ARG A 37 5.42 -2.76 8.38
N LEU A 38 4.87 -1.90 7.52
CA LEU A 38 5.47 -0.59 7.22
C LEU A 38 5.38 0.37 8.42
N ALA A 39 4.35 0.23 9.26
CA ALA A 39 4.20 0.99 10.50
C ALA A 39 5.13 0.48 11.61
N GLU A 40 5.44 -0.82 11.65
CA GLU A 40 6.43 -1.41 12.57
C GLU A 40 7.87 -1.05 12.18
N ASP A 41 8.18 -1.06 10.88
CA ASP A 41 9.47 -0.60 10.34
C ASP A 41 9.66 0.93 10.49
N MET A 42 8.56 1.69 10.57
CA MET A 42 8.61 3.08 11.02
C MET A 42 8.76 3.11 12.54
N GLU A 43 10.01 3.20 13.03
CA GLU A 43 10.25 3.85 14.32
C GLU A 43 9.43 5.15 14.36
N PRO A 44 8.79 5.53 15.48
CA PRO A 44 7.91 6.70 15.55
C PRO A 44 8.73 7.96 15.28
N ALA A 45 8.88 8.29 14.00
CA ALA A 45 9.54 9.49 13.54
C ALA A 45 8.67 10.65 14.00
N THR A 46 9.11 11.26 15.08
CA THR A 46 8.50 12.42 15.69
C THR A 46 8.57 13.55 14.67
N GLY A 47 7.49 13.78 13.94
CA GLY A 47 7.30 14.93 13.05
C GLY A 47 7.83 14.76 11.62
N GLY A 48 6.92 14.68 10.66
CA GLY A 48 7.23 14.72 9.23
C GLY A 48 5.95 14.75 8.39
N THR A 49 5.60 15.94 7.92
CA THR A 49 4.37 16.30 7.21
C THR A 49 4.18 15.65 5.83
N SER A 50 2.92 15.31 5.56
CA SER A 50 2.15 15.65 4.34
C SER A 50 2.49 14.99 2.99
N GLY A 51 1.44 14.47 2.34
CA GLY A 51 1.40 14.34 0.88
C GLY A 51 0.71 13.10 0.30
N ALA A 52 -0.40 12.61 0.88
CA ALA A 52 -1.29 11.73 0.12
C ALA A 52 -2.13 12.60 -0.84
N GLU A 53 -1.53 13.03 -1.96
CA GLU A 53 -2.28 13.62 -3.07
C GLU A 53 -3.05 12.49 -3.76
N VAL A 54 -4.33 12.35 -3.42
CA VAL A 54 -5.26 11.51 -4.16
C VAL A 54 -5.89 12.38 -5.24
N THR A 55 -5.26 12.44 -6.42
CA THR A 55 -5.89 12.99 -7.62
C THR A 55 -6.95 12.00 -8.10
N VAL A 56 -8.22 12.33 -7.87
CA VAL A 56 -9.36 11.68 -8.54
C VAL A 56 -9.68 12.52 -9.78
N VAL A 57 -9.47 11.92 -10.95
CA VAL A 57 -9.87 12.45 -12.27
C VAL A 57 -11.36 12.22 -12.48
#